data_AF-A0A8J3JCJ6-F1
#
_entry.id   AF-A0A8J3JCJ6-F1
#
_cell.length_a   1.000
_cell.length_b   1.000
_cell.length_c   1.000
_cell.angle_alpha   90.00
_cell.angle_beta   90.00
_cell.angle_gamma   90.00
#
_symmetry.space_group_name_H-M   'P 1'
#
loop_
_entity.id
_entity.type
_entity.pdbx_description
1 polymer ?
#
loop_
_entity_poly.entity_id
_entity_poly.type
_entity_poly.pdbx_seq_one_letter_code
_entity_poly.pdbx_strand_id
1 'polypeptide(L)'
;MATRDAVDGAADHPSVRDLWRRVRRYAVSRRTIERATERRLSGDWAGACAAADVDVGIDLTRVTRRYGARCADRVEDDLRHLAPDLLRWHLPRGADGRLVPGRRYTLDRCGAAFLVAETVSAQRIRLVLAGAAGPARDSYRGHRYRWDARRADELRTRIGGTARRAPFFDPTGTPVPRPGAAHDTAGRYERVALAGSTVDAWLLAGIPLRLRRSRATRGAAVALARLPVAPARLLAETRGLLAAGSAGPGLHDAPAGGAGLPDPGGTAGEVDGWVRFRIGNGCAVVLSSAGPAYVVAAGAAPPVPVLPDVAWQACVDLDLVRHDEIGPDELHPLVRDALFPARPGVASGPPEPRRPGPVRVRCTGGESHALAVREGRLVAPAHPAAEQRRERVLARFGGPLAPCLATLDAWASGAGRVPYELARQRYDALERVRHGDTDTLLWLLRNGLPATVRLADGGTLLHALPELDHGALLPALVAAGLSPDDTDHAGRDPAQRADLAGDPALAALLRTPTGDVPARTDPLAPPDGANFLDLHPQWRHRTHRGRRRP
;
A
#
# COMPACT_ATOMS: atom_id res chain seq x y z
N MET A 1 -25.19 -24.94 -19.71
CA MET A 1 -24.91 -24.06 -20.88
C MET A 1 -25.02 -22.58 -20.52
N ALA A 2 -26.05 -22.12 -19.80
CA ALA A 2 -26.19 -20.73 -19.32
C ALA A 2 -25.20 -20.27 -18.21
N THR A 3 -24.15 -21.03 -17.92
CA THR A 3 -23.12 -20.73 -16.91
C THR A 3 -21.74 -20.48 -17.51
N ARG A 4 -21.60 -20.57 -18.84
CA ARG A 4 -20.34 -20.29 -19.56
C ARG A 4 -20.21 -18.78 -19.81
N ASP A 5 -21.25 -18.19 -20.39
CA ASP A 5 -21.25 -16.76 -20.77
C ASP A 5 -21.20 -15.77 -19.58
N ALA A 6 -21.54 -16.21 -18.37
CA ALA A 6 -21.43 -15.39 -17.16
C ALA A 6 -20.06 -15.48 -16.46
N VAL A 7 -19.18 -16.39 -16.91
CA VAL A 7 -17.84 -16.63 -16.35
C VAL A 7 -16.75 -16.05 -17.26
N ASP A 8 -17.06 -15.78 -18.54
CA ASP A 8 -16.10 -15.37 -19.56
C ASP A 8 -15.69 -13.87 -19.51
N GLY A 9 -16.20 -13.09 -18.55
CA GLY A 9 -15.94 -11.65 -18.44
C GLY A 9 -15.23 -11.18 -17.16
N ALA A 10 -14.76 -12.07 -16.28
CA ALA A 10 -14.42 -11.72 -14.90
C ALA A 10 -12.92 -11.73 -14.53
N ALA A 11 -12.01 -11.85 -15.51
CA ALA A 11 -10.56 -11.81 -15.29
C ALA A 11 -9.91 -10.47 -15.65
N ASP A 12 -10.65 -9.56 -16.30
CA ASP A 12 -10.22 -8.19 -16.58
C ASP A 12 -11.15 -7.24 -15.82
N HIS A 13 -10.79 -6.90 -14.59
CA HIS A 13 -11.45 -5.82 -13.86
C HIS A 13 -10.52 -4.61 -13.88
N PRO A 14 -10.64 -3.72 -14.88
CA PRO A 14 -9.94 -2.44 -14.91
C PRO A 14 -10.00 -1.71 -13.56
N SER A 15 -11.11 -1.85 -12.82
CA SER A 15 -11.29 -1.29 -11.48
C SER A 15 -10.29 -1.79 -10.42
N VAL A 16 -9.83 -3.05 -10.48
CA VAL A 16 -8.87 -3.63 -9.53
C VAL A 16 -7.44 -3.28 -9.91
N ARG A 17 -7.09 -3.33 -11.22
CA ARG A 17 -5.77 -2.86 -11.69
C ARG A 17 -5.60 -1.37 -11.46
N ASP A 18 -6.62 -0.56 -11.76
CA ASP A 18 -6.61 0.88 -11.48
C ASP A 18 -6.46 1.17 -9.98
N LEU A 19 -7.14 0.41 -9.12
CA LEU A 19 -6.97 0.50 -7.67
C LEU A 19 -5.51 0.25 -7.29
N TRP A 20 -4.93 -0.87 -7.72
CA TRP A 20 -3.56 -1.22 -7.36
C TRP A 20 -2.51 -0.32 -8.01
N ARG A 21 -2.75 0.21 -9.21
CA ARG A 21 -1.91 1.25 -9.83
C ARG A 21 -1.86 2.50 -8.95
N ARG A 22 -3.01 2.97 -8.45
CA ARG A 22 -3.07 4.09 -7.49
C ARG A 22 -2.37 3.74 -6.17
N VAL A 23 -2.62 2.55 -5.62
CA VAL A 23 -1.95 2.09 -4.39
C VAL A 23 -0.42 2.07 -4.57
N ARG A 24 0.10 1.53 -5.67
CA ARG A 24 1.55 1.53 -5.93
C ARG A 24 2.11 2.93 -6.10
N ARG A 25 1.33 3.84 -6.66
CA ARG A 25 1.72 5.24 -6.82
C ARG A 25 1.77 6.02 -5.50
N TYR A 26 0.83 5.79 -4.59
CA TYR A 26 0.62 6.69 -3.44
C TYR A 26 0.84 6.07 -2.06
N ALA A 27 0.69 4.75 -1.89
CA ALA A 27 0.73 4.13 -0.55
C ALA A 27 2.13 3.97 0.03
N VAL A 28 3.15 3.92 -0.83
CA VAL A 28 4.56 3.93 -0.46
C VAL A 28 5.27 4.78 -1.51
N SER A 29 5.51 6.06 -1.20
CA SER A 29 6.12 6.98 -2.16
C SER A 29 7.59 6.62 -2.42
N ARG A 30 8.14 7.06 -3.55
CA ARG A 30 9.58 6.90 -3.82
C ARG A 30 10.46 7.54 -2.74
N ARG A 31 10.06 8.68 -2.19
CA ARG A 31 10.78 9.36 -1.10
C ARG A 31 10.81 8.53 0.17
N THR A 32 9.69 7.88 0.51
CA THR A 32 9.59 6.94 1.62
C THR A 32 10.56 5.77 1.44
N ILE A 33 10.61 5.18 0.24
CA ILE A 33 11.52 4.07 -0.09
C ILE A 33 12.98 4.50 0.04
N GLU A 34 13.36 5.64 -0.54
CA GLU A 34 14.72 6.16 -0.52
C GLU A 34 15.19 6.42 0.92
N ARG A 35 14.38 7.12 1.73
CA ARG A 35 14.68 7.42 3.14
C ARG A 35 14.75 6.16 4.00
N ALA A 36 13.77 5.26 3.88
CA ALA A 36 13.75 4.01 4.64
C ALA A 36 14.95 3.13 4.29
N THR A 37 15.32 3.06 3.00
CA THR A 37 16.49 2.33 2.53
C THR A 37 17.79 2.93 3.04
N GLU A 38 17.97 4.25 2.97
CA GLU A 38 19.15 4.94 3.50
C GLU A 38 19.34 4.63 4.99
N ARG A 39 18.28 4.81 5.80
CA ARG A 39 18.30 4.55 7.23
C ARG A 39 18.64 3.08 7.54
N ARG A 40 17.98 2.14 6.86
CA ARG A 40 18.25 0.70 7.00
C ARG A 40 19.71 0.35 6.67
N LEU A 41 20.26 0.89 5.58
CA LEU A 41 21.65 0.62 5.18
C LEU A 41 22.68 1.22 6.13
N SER A 42 22.33 2.30 6.85
CA SER A 42 23.17 2.84 7.93
C SER A 42 23.06 2.10 9.27
N GLY A 43 22.17 1.11 9.37
CA GLY A 43 21.89 0.35 10.60
C GLY A 43 20.87 0.99 11.54
N ASP A 44 20.34 2.17 11.19
CA ASP A 44 19.28 2.88 11.92
C ASP A 44 17.90 2.29 11.57
N TRP A 45 17.60 1.11 12.11
CA TRP A 45 16.33 0.43 11.86
C TRP A 45 15.12 1.21 12.42
N ALA A 46 15.30 1.94 13.51
CA ALA A 46 14.25 2.76 14.10
C ALA A 46 13.92 3.96 13.20
N GLY A 47 14.94 4.64 12.67
CA GLY A 47 14.78 5.69 11.67
C GLY A 47 14.19 5.17 10.35
N ALA A 48 14.49 3.93 9.95
CA ALA A 48 13.86 3.30 8.79
C ALA A 48 12.36 3.09 9.01
N CYS A 49 11.97 2.60 10.19
CA CYS A 49 10.57 2.45 10.59
C CYS A 49 9.84 3.81 10.62
N ALA A 50 10.44 4.83 11.22
CA ALA A 50 9.87 6.17 11.25
C ALA A 50 9.68 6.76 9.84
N ALA A 51 10.66 6.59 8.94
CA ALA A 51 10.56 7.05 7.56
C ALA A 51 9.42 6.39 6.75
N ALA A 52 9.00 5.19 7.14
CA ALA A 52 7.90 4.44 6.54
C ALA A 52 6.57 4.53 7.33
N ASP A 53 6.52 5.40 8.35
CA ASP A 53 5.36 5.58 9.24
C ASP A 53 4.94 4.24 9.89
N VAL A 54 5.95 3.56 10.44
CA VAL A 54 5.82 2.33 11.22
C VAL A 54 6.23 2.61 12.66
N ASP A 55 5.25 2.57 13.56
CA ASP A 55 5.44 2.78 14.99
C ASP A 55 6.16 1.58 15.63
N VAL A 56 7.24 1.81 16.38
CA VAL A 56 7.96 0.73 17.08
C VAL A 56 7.60 0.70 18.56
N GLY A 57 6.96 -0.39 18.98
CA GLY A 57 6.63 -0.68 20.39
C GLY A 57 7.56 -1.72 21.02
N ILE A 58 8.81 -1.85 20.57
CA ILE A 58 9.76 -2.88 21.01
C ILE A 58 10.89 -2.24 21.83
N ASP A 59 11.09 -2.75 23.04
CA ASP A 59 12.20 -2.38 23.92
C ASP A 59 13.10 -3.60 24.11
N LEU A 60 14.26 -3.61 23.43
CA LEU A 60 15.19 -4.75 23.42
C LEU A 60 15.74 -5.08 24.82
N THR A 61 15.80 -4.11 25.74
CA THR A 61 16.19 -4.35 27.14
C THR A 61 15.12 -5.15 27.87
N ARG A 62 13.84 -4.83 27.64
CA ARG A 62 12.72 -5.65 28.14
C ARG A 62 12.69 -7.04 27.50
N VAL A 63 12.99 -7.13 26.20
CA VAL A 63 13.08 -8.43 25.50
C VAL A 63 14.15 -9.31 26.13
N THR A 64 15.35 -8.76 26.34
CA THR A 64 16.48 -9.47 26.96
C THR A 64 16.11 -10.00 28.35
N ARG A 65 15.51 -9.15 29.20
CA ARG A 65 15.11 -9.54 30.55
C ARG A 65 14.04 -10.64 30.58
N ARG A 66 13.09 -10.62 29.64
CA ARG A 66 11.93 -11.53 29.64
C ARG A 66 12.15 -12.82 28.86
N TYR A 67 12.87 -12.76 27.75
CA TYR A 67 13.02 -13.87 26.80
C TYR A 67 14.49 -14.29 26.56
N GLY A 68 15.44 -13.62 27.22
CA GLY A 68 16.87 -13.91 27.15
C GLY A 68 17.60 -13.21 26.00
N ALA A 69 18.93 -13.11 26.13
CA ALA A 69 19.81 -12.41 25.19
C ALA A 69 19.71 -12.95 23.75
N ARG A 70 19.80 -14.28 23.58
CA ARG A 70 19.66 -14.92 22.26
C ARG A 70 18.38 -14.52 21.53
N CYS A 71 17.31 -14.23 22.28
CA CYS A 71 16.06 -13.80 21.70
C CYS A 71 16.06 -12.35 21.28
N ALA A 72 16.62 -11.47 22.12
CA ALA A 72 16.83 -10.08 21.79
C ALA A 72 17.72 -9.94 20.55
N ASP A 73 18.83 -10.68 20.47
CA ASP A 73 19.75 -10.66 19.32
C ASP A 73 19.04 -11.03 18.02
N ARG A 74 18.18 -12.05 18.04
CA ARG A 74 17.41 -12.46 16.86
C ARG A 74 16.38 -11.41 16.44
N VAL A 75 15.67 -10.81 17.41
CA VAL A 75 14.70 -9.75 17.13
C VAL A 75 15.44 -8.52 16.58
N GLU A 76 16.58 -8.16 17.14
CA GLU A 76 17.39 -7.05 16.67
C GLU A 76 17.94 -7.32 15.25
N ASP A 77 18.41 -8.53 14.96
CA ASP A 77 18.84 -8.92 13.61
C ASP A 77 17.68 -8.82 12.60
N ASP A 78 16.49 -9.29 12.96
CA ASP A 78 15.30 -9.14 12.11
C ASP A 78 14.92 -7.66 11.90
N LEU A 79 15.04 -6.80 12.93
CA LEU A 79 14.77 -5.35 12.82
C LEU A 79 15.82 -4.62 11.96
N ARG A 80 17.10 -4.95 12.10
CA ARG A 80 18.20 -4.38 11.28
C ARG A 80 18.02 -4.66 9.80
N HIS A 81 17.38 -5.79 9.45
CA HIS A 81 17.15 -6.19 8.06
C HIS A 81 15.71 -5.97 7.57
N LEU A 82 14.84 -5.46 8.42
CA LEU A 82 13.47 -5.10 8.07
C LEU A 82 13.47 -3.95 7.07
N ALA A 83 12.81 -4.14 5.93
CA ALA A 83 12.39 -3.11 5.00
C ALA A 83 10.91 -2.73 5.31
N PRO A 84 10.66 -1.69 6.14
CA PRO A 84 9.31 -1.35 6.58
C PRO A 84 8.42 -0.80 5.46
N ASP A 85 9.02 -0.11 4.48
CA ASP A 85 8.42 0.30 3.22
C ASP A 85 7.97 -0.90 2.37
N LEU A 86 8.80 -1.95 2.30
CA LEU A 86 8.44 -3.22 1.64
C LEU A 86 7.32 -3.96 2.39
N LEU A 87 7.35 -3.96 3.72
CA LEU A 87 6.27 -4.52 4.53
C LEU A 87 4.94 -3.80 4.21
N ARG A 88 4.90 -2.47 4.27
CA ARG A 88 3.73 -1.63 3.92
C ARG A 88 3.27 -1.85 2.48
N TRP A 89 4.21 -2.11 1.56
CA TRP A 89 3.93 -2.46 0.16
C TRP A 89 3.14 -3.77 0.05
N HIS A 90 3.44 -4.78 0.85
CA HIS A 90 2.83 -6.11 0.73
C HIS A 90 1.66 -6.38 1.68
N LEU A 91 1.39 -5.52 2.68
CA LEU A 91 0.27 -5.72 3.59
C LEU A 91 -1.09 -5.64 2.85
N PRO A 92 -2.06 -6.51 3.21
CA PRO A 92 -3.38 -6.56 2.61
C PRO A 92 -4.16 -5.25 2.72
N ARG A 93 -4.90 -4.94 1.66
CA ARG A 93 -5.69 -3.71 1.54
C ARG A 93 -7.16 -4.02 1.24
N GLY A 94 -8.04 -3.12 1.70
CA GLY A 94 -9.46 -3.15 1.37
C GLY A 94 -9.73 -2.76 -0.08
N ALA A 95 -11.01 -2.81 -0.48
CA ALA A 95 -11.44 -2.39 -1.82
C ALA A 95 -11.23 -0.88 -2.07
N ASP A 96 -11.00 -0.11 -1.02
CA ASP A 96 -10.65 1.31 -1.03
C ASP A 96 -9.15 1.57 -1.15
N GLY A 97 -8.30 0.53 -1.17
CA GLY A 97 -6.85 0.63 -1.30
C GLY A 97 -6.13 0.99 0.02
N ARG A 98 -6.86 1.03 1.13
CA ARG A 98 -6.33 1.34 2.46
C ARG A 98 -5.96 0.05 3.19
N LEU A 99 -5.04 0.11 4.16
CA LEU A 99 -4.72 -1.07 4.98
C LEU A 99 -5.99 -1.49 5.74
N VAL A 100 -6.19 -2.79 5.90
CA VAL A 100 -7.32 -3.29 6.70
C VAL A 100 -6.98 -3.12 8.19
N PRO A 101 -7.69 -2.26 8.96
CA PRO A 101 -7.37 -2.03 10.37
C PRO A 101 -7.61 -3.26 11.24
N GLY A 102 -6.95 -3.32 12.40
CA GLY A 102 -7.10 -4.36 13.41
C GLY A 102 -6.54 -5.73 13.01
N ARG A 103 -5.76 -5.82 11.92
CA ARG A 103 -5.08 -7.06 11.54
C ARG A 103 -3.72 -7.14 12.20
N ARG A 104 -3.32 -8.37 12.53
CA ARG A 104 -2.03 -8.70 13.11
C ARG A 104 -1.35 -9.69 12.16
N TYR A 105 -0.04 -9.57 11.98
CA TYR A 105 0.76 -10.39 11.08
C TYR A 105 2.00 -10.86 11.82
N THR A 106 2.13 -12.17 11.99
CA THR A 106 3.31 -12.74 12.65
C THR A 106 4.49 -12.77 11.67
N LEU A 107 5.51 -11.95 11.90
CA LEU A 107 6.68 -11.84 11.04
C LEU A 107 7.71 -12.92 11.36
N ASP A 108 8.06 -13.09 12.63
CA ASP A 108 8.90 -14.21 13.08
C ASP A 108 8.58 -14.62 14.53
N ARG A 109 9.17 -15.74 14.94
CA ARG A 109 9.06 -16.30 16.27
C ARG A 109 10.45 -16.53 16.88
N CYS A 110 10.59 -16.11 18.12
CA CYS A 110 11.73 -16.41 18.96
C CYS A 110 11.24 -17.06 20.28
N GLY A 111 11.42 -18.36 20.43
CA GLY A 111 10.96 -19.09 21.63
C GLY A 111 9.45 -18.94 21.83
N ALA A 112 9.04 -18.32 22.94
CA ALA A 112 7.64 -18.01 23.26
C ALA A 112 7.21 -16.59 22.83
N ALA A 113 8.09 -15.82 22.19
CA ALA A 113 7.84 -14.47 21.70
C ALA A 113 7.64 -14.45 20.18
N PHE A 114 6.81 -13.52 19.71
CA PHE A 114 6.44 -13.34 18.31
C PHE A 114 6.64 -11.87 17.92
N LEU A 115 7.42 -11.63 16.88
CA LEU A 115 7.49 -10.32 16.24
C LEU A 115 6.24 -10.15 15.39
N VAL A 116 5.44 -9.13 15.69
CA VAL A 116 4.12 -8.92 15.07
C VAL A 116 4.05 -7.51 14.49
N ALA A 117 3.56 -7.42 13.25
CA ALA A 117 3.10 -6.17 12.66
C ALA A 117 1.58 -6.06 12.82
N GLU A 118 1.10 -4.92 13.31
CA GLU A 118 -0.30 -4.65 13.57
C GLU A 118 -0.75 -3.44 12.75
N THR A 119 -1.82 -3.56 11.98
CA THR A 119 -2.44 -2.41 11.30
C THR A 119 -3.36 -1.70 12.31
N VAL A 120 -2.84 -0.69 12.99
CA VAL A 120 -3.59 0.05 14.02
C VAL A 120 -4.72 0.84 13.38
N SER A 121 -4.45 1.41 12.21
CA SER A 121 -5.43 2.12 11.39
C SER A 121 -5.27 1.73 9.92
N ALA A 122 -5.98 2.44 9.06
CA ALA A 122 -5.90 2.29 7.62
C ALA A 122 -4.56 2.75 7.01
N GLN A 123 -3.74 3.49 7.77
CA GLN A 123 -2.43 3.98 7.34
C GLN A 123 -1.29 3.70 8.32
N ARG A 124 -1.59 3.43 9.60
CA ARG A 124 -0.56 3.19 10.62
C ARG A 124 -0.30 1.71 10.89
N ILE A 125 0.98 1.36 10.90
CA ILE A 125 1.47 0.02 11.24
C ILE A 125 2.26 0.14 12.55
N ARG A 126 2.05 -0.79 13.47
CA ARG A 126 2.82 -0.89 14.71
C ARG A 126 3.55 -2.22 14.80
N LEU A 127 4.84 -2.19 15.14
CA LEU A 127 5.64 -3.37 15.45
C LEU A 127 5.66 -3.60 16.95
N VAL A 128 5.30 -4.82 17.36
CA VAL A 128 5.30 -5.22 18.77
C VAL A 128 5.87 -6.62 18.93
N LEU A 129 6.31 -6.94 20.15
CA LEU A 129 6.65 -8.30 20.53
C LEU A 129 5.52 -8.88 21.40
N ALA A 130 4.82 -9.90 20.88
CA ALA A 130 3.73 -10.58 21.56
C ALA A 130 4.20 -11.91 22.20
N GLY A 131 3.58 -12.31 23.32
CA GLY A 131 3.82 -13.62 23.95
C GLY A 131 3.00 -14.77 23.34
N ALA A 132 3.15 -15.97 23.91
CA ALA A 132 2.55 -17.22 23.41
C ALA A 132 1.02 -17.26 23.32
N ALA A 133 0.31 -16.44 24.10
CA ALA A 133 -1.15 -16.34 24.05
C ALA A 133 -1.67 -15.44 22.91
N GLY A 134 -0.79 -14.77 22.16
CA GLY A 134 -1.18 -13.79 21.15
C GLY A 134 -0.57 -13.91 19.74
N PRO A 135 -0.31 -15.10 19.15
CA PRO A 135 0.04 -15.18 17.73
C PRO A 135 -1.10 -14.64 16.86
N ALA A 136 -0.75 -13.94 15.80
CA ALA A 136 -1.73 -13.51 14.82
C ALA A 136 -2.30 -14.69 14.02
N ARG A 137 -3.54 -14.55 13.54
CA ARG A 137 -4.17 -15.53 12.63
C ARG A 137 -3.45 -15.66 11.28
N ASP A 138 -2.81 -14.58 10.83
CA ASP A 138 -2.05 -14.54 9.58
C ASP A 138 -0.55 -14.66 9.88
N SER A 139 0.07 -15.75 9.43
CA SER A 139 1.51 -16.00 9.59
C SER A 139 2.26 -15.58 8.33
N TYR A 140 3.17 -14.62 8.48
CA TYR A 140 4.07 -14.13 7.43
C TYR A 140 5.49 -14.69 7.61
N ARG A 141 5.67 -15.62 8.54
CA ARG A 141 6.95 -16.25 8.87
C ARG A 141 7.56 -17.02 7.70
N GLY A 142 6.73 -17.63 6.86
CA GLY A 142 7.15 -18.28 5.61
C GLY A 142 7.37 -17.32 4.44
N HIS A 143 7.10 -16.02 4.64
CA HIS A 143 7.01 -15.01 3.59
C HIS A 143 7.96 -13.83 3.86
N ARG A 144 9.14 -14.13 4.41
CA ARG A 144 10.21 -13.15 4.72
C ARG A 144 10.56 -12.25 3.54
N TYR A 145 10.47 -12.75 2.31
CA TYR A 145 10.68 -11.98 1.08
C TYR A 145 9.80 -10.73 0.89
N ARG A 146 8.78 -10.55 1.74
CA ARG A 146 7.89 -9.39 1.72
C ARG A 146 8.27 -8.30 2.74
N TRP A 147 9.31 -8.51 3.54
CA TRP A 147 9.70 -7.55 4.58
C TRP A 147 11.17 -7.63 5.00
N ASP A 148 11.85 -8.77 4.85
CA ASP A 148 13.28 -8.94 5.13
C ASP A 148 14.09 -8.71 3.85
N ALA A 149 14.90 -7.65 3.83
CA ALA A 149 15.66 -7.25 2.65
C ALA A 149 16.64 -8.34 2.16
N ARG A 150 17.11 -9.22 3.06
CA ARG A 150 18.02 -10.32 2.72
C ARG A 150 17.36 -11.45 1.93
N ARG A 151 16.03 -11.48 1.93
CA ARG A 151 15.22 -12.58 1.38
C ARG A 151 14.31 -12.12 0.24
N ALA A 152 14.37 -10.84 -0.14
CA ALA A 152 13.49 -10.27 -1.15
C ALA A 152 13.61 -10.97 -2.52
N ASP A 153 14.79 -11.48 -2.85
CA ASP A 153 15.09 -12.24 -4.06
C ASP A 153 14.26 -13.54 -4.20
N GLU A 154 13.85 -14.15 -3.08
CA GLU A 154 13.00 -15.33 -3.09
C GLU A 154 11.63 -15.06 -3.75
N LEU A 155 11.17 -13.80 -3.77
CA LEU A 155 9.88 -13.41 -4.35
C LEU A 155 9.68 -14.04 -5.73
N ARG A 156 10.70 -14.00 -6.59
CA ARG A 156 10.65 -14.54 -7.95
C ARG A 156 10.24 -16.01 -7.98
N THR A 157 10.87 -16.83 -7.16
CA THR A 157 10.57 -18.26 -7.07
C THR A 157 9.22 -18.51 -6.38
N ARG A 158 8.90 -17.73 -5.35
CA ARG A 158 7.66 -17.81 -4.55
C ARG A 158 6.41 -17.40 -5.32
N ILE A 159 6.55 -16.62 -6.39
CA ILE A 159 5.45 -16.28 -7.30
C ILE A 159 5.39 -17.18 -8.54
N GLY A 160 6.10 -18.32 -8.55
CA GLY A 160 6.06 -19.31 -9.62
C GLY A 160 7.12 -19.11 -10.71
N GLY A 161 8.07 -18.20 -10.52
CA GLY A 161 9.22 -18.04 -11.41
C GLY A 161 10.26 -19.14 -11.26
N THR A 162 11.36 -19.00 -11.98
CA THR A 162 12.57 -19.83 -11.86
C THR A 162 13.69 -19.05 -11.18
N ALA A 163 14.82 -19.70 -10.94
CA ALA A 163 16.04 -19.00 -10.53
C ALA A 163 16.46 -17.89 -11.52
N ARG A 164 16.08 -17.99 -12.79
CA ARG A 164 16.49 -17.06 -13.85
C ARG A 164 15.47 -15.97 -14.15
N ARG A 165 14.16 -16.28 -14.14
CA ARG A 165 13.13 -15.36 -14.65
C ARG A 165 11.82 -15.42 -13.86
N ALA A 166 11.12 -14.30 -13.79
CA ALA A 166 9.73 -14.27 -13.37
C ALA A 166 8.82 -14.88 -14.46
N PRO A 167 7.60 -15.33 -14.14
CA PRO A 167 6.61 -15.69 -15.16
C PRO A 167 6.34 -14.50 -16.08
N PHE A 168 6.09 -14.77 -17.37
CA PHE A 168 5.83 -13.80 -18.45
C PHE A 168 6.99 -12.94 -18.92
N PHE A 169 8.11 -12.89 -18.18
CA PHE A 169 9.22 -12.00 -18.51
C PHE A 169 10.55 -12.74 -18.58
N ASP A 170 11.49 -12.15 -19.30
CA ASP A 170 12.90 -12.49 -19.21
C ASP A 170 13.55 -11.79 -17.98
N PRO A 171 14.84 -12.05 -17.68
CA PRO A 171 15.50 -11.46 -16.51
C PRO A 171 15.67 -9.93 -16.56
N THR A 172 15.43 -9.29 -17.71
CA THR A 172 15.52 -7.82 -17.89
C THR A 172 14.16 -7.12 -17.73
N GLY A 173 13.08 -7.91 -17.65
CA GLY A 173 11.70 -7.41 -17.63
C GLY A 173 11.07 -7.25 -19.01
N THR A 174 11.67 -7.83 -20.05
CA THR A 174 11.04 -7.88 -21.38
C THR A 174 10.07 -9.06 -21.46
N PRO A 175 8.83 -8.87 -21.97
CA PRO A 175 7.88 -9.96 -22.12
C PRO A 175 8.42 -11.12 -22.96
N VAL A 176 8.20 -12.35 -22.54
CA VAL A 176 8.59 -13.53 -23.32
C VAL A 176 7.66 -13.68 -24.54
N PRO A 177 8.18 -14.01 -25.75
CA PRO A 177 7.34 -14.05 -26.95
C PRO A 177 6.25 -15.13 -26.96
N ARG A 178 6.46 -16.25 -26.25
CA ARG A 178 5.53 -17.38 -26.17
C ARG A 178 5.34 -17.83 -24.72
N PRO A 179 4.57 -17.08 -23.91
CA PRO A 179 4.29 -17.47 -22.53
C PRO A 179 3.62 -18.85 -22.48
N GLY A 180 4.04 -19.69 -21.55
CA GLY A 180 3.52 -21.04 -21.33
C GLY A 180 4.20 -22.13 -22.15
N ALA A 181 5.07 -21.80 -23.11
CA ALA A 181 5.77 -22.79 -23.95
C ALA A 181 6.90 -23.52 -23.22
N ALA A 182 7.50 -22.90 -22.20
CA ALA A 182 8.60 -23.50 -21.44
C ALA A 182 8.10 -24.62 -20.49
N HIS A 183 8.90 -25.67 -20.34
CA HIS A 183 8.64 -26.80 -19.44
C HIS A 183 9.24 -26.57 -18.04
N ASP A 184 9.28 -25.33 -17.58
CA ASP A 184 9.77 -24.91 -16.26
C ASP A 184 8.62 -24.44 -15.34
N THR A 185 8.94 -24.06 -14.09
CA THR A 185 7.95 -23.56 -13.13
C THR A 185 7.25 -22.31 -13.63
N ALA A 186 7.98 -21.40 -14.27
CA ALA A 186 7.45 -20.17 -14.85
C ALA A 186 6.47 -20.47 -16.01
N GLY A 187 6.82 -21.38 -16.92
CA GLY A 187 5.95 -21.83 -18.00
C GLY A 187 4.71 -22.55 -17.49
N ARG A 188 4.82 -23.33 -16.41
CA ARG A 188 3.63 -23.91 -15.73
C ARG A 188 2.73 -22.80 -15.17
N TYR A 189 3.29 -21.81 -14.50
CA TYR A 189 2.53 -20.67 -14.00
C TYR A 189 1.81 -19.93 -15.13
N GLU A 190 2.52 -19.63 -16.22
CA GLU A 190 1.99 -18.95 -17.41
C GLU A 190 0.82 -19.72 -18.03
N ARG A 191 0.93 -21.04 -18.21
CA ARG A 191 -0.18 -21.88 -18.73
C ARG A 191 -1.41 -21.82 -17.84
N VAL A 192 -1.23 -21.89 -16.52
CA VAL A 192 -2.34 -21.80 -15.56
C VAL A 192 -2.98 -20.40 -15.58
N ALA A 193 -2.16 -19.34 -15.64
CA ALA A 193 -2.63 -17.96 -15.65
C ALA A 193 -3.23 -17.52 -17.00
N LEU A 194 -2.98 -18.27 -18.08
CA LEU A 194 -3.56 -18.07 -19.42
C LEU A 194 -4.74 -19.01 -19.70
N ALA A 195 -5.14 -19.84 -18.74
CA ALA A 195 -6.27 -20.74 -18.92
C ALA A 195 -7.55 -19.95 -19.22
N GLY A 196 -8.35 -20.44 -20.18
CA GLY A 196 -9.58 -19.76 -20.63
C GLY A 196 -10.70 -19.72 -19.60
N SER A 197 -10.60 -20.48 -18.50
CA SER A 197 -11.57 -20.46 -17.41
C SER A 197 -10.93 -20.72 -16.05
N THR A 198 -11.59 -20.29 -14.97
CA THR A 198 -11.15 -20.61 -13.60
C THR A 198 -11.07 -22.12 -13.38
N VAL A 199 -11.99 -22.92 -13.93
CA VAL A 199 -11.97 -24.38 -13.75
C VAL A 199 -10.73 -24.98 -14.40
N ASP A 200 -10.41 -24.57 -15.62
CA ASP A 200 -9.24 -25.05 -16.35
C ASP A 200 -7.93 -24.64 -15.66
N ALA A 201 -7.85 -23.42 -15.12
CA ALA A 201 -6.70 -22.95 -14.35
C ALA A 201 -6.40 -23.87 -13.16
N TRP A 202 -7.43 -24.24 -12.41
CA TRP A 202 -7.30 -25.12 -11.25
C TRP A 202 -6.92 -26.56 -11.66
N LEU A 203 -7.51 -27.08 -12.73
CA LEU A 203 -7.15 -28.40 -13.27
C LEU A 203 -5.71 -28.44 -13.79
N LEU A 204 -5.25 -27.43 -14.54
CA LEU A 204 -3.87 -27.29 -14.99
C LEU A 204 -2.87 -27.13 -13.82
N ALA A 205 -3.33 -26.57 -12.69
CA ALA A 205 -2.54 -26.53 -11.47
C ALA A 205 -2.47 -27.89 -10.75
N GLY A 206 -3.24 -28.89 -11.18
CA GLY A 206 -3.35 -30.21 -10.53
C GLY A 206 -4.28 -30.21 -9.31
N ILE A 207 -5.24 -29.28 -9.28
CA ILE A 207 -6.13 -29.06 -8.13
C ILE A 207 -7.57 -29.26 -8.58
N PRO A 208 -8.14 -30.47 -8.47
CA PRO A 208 -9.53 -30.70 -8.82
C PRO A 208 -10.43 -29.95 -7.82
N LEU A 209 -11.03 -28.85 -8.28
CA LEU A 209 -11.92 -28.01 -7.49
C LEU A 209 -13.35 -28.57 -7.50
N ARG A 210 -13.88 -28.85 -6.31
CA ARG A 210 -15.24 -29.37 -6.09
C ARG A 210 -16.09 -28.36 -5.32
N LEU A 211 -17.33 -28.17 -5.73
CA LEU A 211 -18.30 -27.31 -5.04
C LEU A 211 -19.24 -28.18 -4.21
N ARG A 212 -19.22 -28.06 -2.87
CA ARG A 212 -20.26 -28.68 -2.02
C ARG A 212 -21.53 -27.83 -2.13
N ARG A 213 -22.51 -28.29 -2.91
CA ARG A 213 -23.75 -27.54 -3.15
C ARG A 213 -24.56 -27.37 -1.86
N SER A 214 -24.85 -26.12 -1.52
CA SER A 214 -25.79 -25.71 -0.47
C SER A 214 -26.38 -24.35 -0.84
N ARG A 215 -27.41 -23.87 -0.11
CA ARG A 215 -27.87 -22.48 -0.27
C ARG A 215 -26.74 -21.48 0.00
N ALA A 216 -25.88 -21.77 0.99
CA ALA A 216 -24.78 -20.91 1.41
C ALA A 216 -23.65 -20.81 0.37
N THR A 217 -23.49 -21.80 -0.51
CA THR A 217 -22.47 -21.80 -1.56
C THR A 217 -23.01 -21.37 -2.93
N ARG A 218 -24.28 -20.89 -3.00
CA ARG A 218 -24.85 -20.35 -4.23
C ARG A 218 -24.06 -19.10 -4.63
N GLY A 219 -23.57 -19.06 -5.87
CA GLY A 219 -22.73 -17.96 -6.36
C GLY A 219 -21.26 -18.02 -5.93
N ALA A 220 -20.83 -19.01 -5.14
CA ALA A 220 -19.45 -19.11 -4.68
C ALA A 220 -18.45 -19.33 -5.84
N ALA A 221 -18.86 -20.01 -6.90
CA ALA A 221 -18.04 -20.17 -8.11
C ALA A 221 -17.77 -18.82 -8.81
N VAL A 222 -18.80 -17.96 -8.91
CA VAL A 222 -18.67 -16.61 -9.48
C VAL A 222 -17.82 -15.72 -8.58
N ALA A 223 -18.00 -15.82 -7.25
CA ALA A 223 -17.17 -15.09 -6.29
C ALA A 223 -15.70 -15.50 -6.40
N LEU A 224 -15.42 -16.81 -6.46
CA LEU A 224 -14.07 -17.34 -6.64
C LEU A 224 -13.43 -16.88 -7.96
N ALA A 225 -14.20 -16.86 -9.06
CA ALA A 225 -13.72 -16.42 -10.37
C ALA A 225 -13.34 -14.93 -10.41
N ARG A 226 -13.90 -14.10 -9.50
CA ARG A 226 -13.57 -12.66 -9.37
C ARG A 226 -12.37 -12.39 -8.47
N LEU A 227 -11.86 -13.40 -7.78
CA LEU A 227 -10.69 -13.24 -6.91
C LEU A 227 -9.41 -13.46 -7.72
N PRO A 228 -8.33 -12.71 -7.42
CA PRO A 228 -7.05 -12.89 -8.07
C PRO A 228 -6.32 -14.12 -7.50
N VAL A 229 -6.91 -15.31 -7.57
CA VAL A 229 -6.28 -16.54 -7.08
C VAL A 229 -5.16 -16.96 -8.03
N ALA A 230 -4.04 -17.46 -7.51
CA ALA A 230 -2.96 -18.05 -8.29
C ALA A 230 -2.85 -19.57 -8.05
N PRO A 231 -3.66 -20.41 -8.74
CA PRO A 231 -3.72 -21.86 -8.50
C PRO A 231 -2.38 -22.56 -8.61
N ALA A 232 -1.52 -22.11 -9.53
CA ALA A 232 -0.20 -22.69 -9.79
C ALA A 232 0.73 -22.79 -8.57
N ARG A 233 0.46 -22.01 -7.50
CA ARG A 233 1.31 -21.92 -6.31
C ARG A 233 0.70 -22.56 -5.07
N LEU A 234 -0.60 -22.81 -5.08
CA LEU A 234 -1.36 -23.18 -3.88
C LEU A 234 -0.83 -24.45 -3.21
N LEU A 235 -0.46 -25.47 -3.97
CA LEU A 235 0.07 -26.73 -3.40
C LEU A 235 1.43 -26.54 -2.74
N ALA A 236 2.33 -25.76 -3.36
CA ALA A 236 3.64 -25.47 -2.79
C ALA A 236 3.53 -24.66 -1.49
N GLU A 237 2.65 -23.64 -1.48
CA GLU A 237 2.40 -22.82 -0.29
C GLU A 237 1.69 -23.61 0.82
N THR A 238 0.77 -24.51 0.46
CA THR A 238 0.10 -25.41 1.41
C THR A 238 1.10 -26.32 2.11
N ARG A 239 1.96 -27.00 1.34
CA ARG A 239 3.00 -27.86 1.91
C ARG A 239 4.00 -27.06 2.75
N GLY A 240 4.38 -25.87 2.29
CA GLY A 240 5.27 -24.98 3.03
C GLY A 240 4.69 -24.57 4.38
N LEU A 241 3.40 -24.23 4.44
CA LEU A 241 2.72 -23.86 5.68
C LEU A 241 2.65 -25.03 6.67
N LEU A 242 2.30 -26.23 6.18
CA LEU A 242 2.20 -27.45 6.99
C LEU A 242 3.58 -27.88 7.52
N ALA A 243 4.61 -27.86 6.68
CA ALA A 243 5.98 -28.18 7.06
C ALA A 243 6.56 -27.19 8.08
N ALA A 244 6.15 -25.92 8.05
CA ALA A 244 6.58 -24.90 9.01
C ALA A 244 6.01 -25.09 10.43
N GLY A 245 5.18 -26.12 10.66
CA GLY A 245 4.58 -26.42 11.96
C GLY A 245 3.66 -25.30 12.44
N SER A 246 3.08 -24.54 11.51
CA SER A 246 2.15 -23.44 11.81
C SER A 246 0.77 -24.01 12.19
N ALA A 247 0.74 -24.93 13.15
CA ALA A 247 -0.46 -25.14 13.94
C ALA A 247 -0.68 -23.83 14.71
N GLY A 248 -1.79 -23.16 14.44
CA GLY A 248 -2.21 -22.04 15.28
C GLY A 248 -2.30 -22.49 16.75
N PRO A 249 -2.22 -21.56 17.71
CA PRO A 249 -2.53 -21.90 19.09
C PRO A 249 -3.99 -22.39 19.15
N GLY A 250 -4.18 -23.61 19.64
CA GLY A 250 -5.51 -24.18 19.91
C GLY A 250 -6.08 -25.04 18.80
N LEU A 251 -5.56 -26.24 18.61
CA LEU A 251 -6.38 -27.37 18.13
C LEU A 251 -5.93 -28.69 18.79
N HIS A 252 -5.87 -28.70 20.12
CA HIS A 252 -5.78 -29.97 20.85
C HIS A 252 -7.11 -30.41 21.48
N ASP A 253 -8.19 -29.64 21.33
CA ASP A 253 -9.54 -30.08 21.71
C ASP A 253 -10.58 -29.53 20.73
N ALA A 254 -10.98 -30.34 19.76
CA ALA A 254 -12.24 -30.17 19.06
C ALA A 254 -12.89 -31.56 18.92
N PRO A 255 -14.20 -31.69 19.23
CA PRO A 255 -14.85 -32.99 19.27
C PRO A 255 -14.86 -33.61 17.88
N ALA A 256 -14.49 -34.88 17.80
CA ALA A 256 -14.69 -35.72 16.64
C ALA A 256 -16.20 -35.87 16.36
N GLY A 257 -16.80 -34.92 15.66
CA GLY A 257 -18.22 -34.98 15.35
C GLY A 257 -18.69 -33.83 14.46
N GLY A 258 -18.96 -34.12 13.19
CA GLY A 258 -19.83 -33.31 12.33
C GLY A 258 -19.24 -32.96 10.97
N ALA A 259 -19.80 -33.59 9.92
CA ALA A 259 -19.53 -33.43 8.49
C ALA A 259 -18.22 -34.08 7.98
N GLY A 260 -18.31 -35.37 7.65
CA GLY A 260 -17.25 -36.16 7.03
C GLY A 260 -16.53 -35.41 5.90
N LEU A 261 -15.23 -35.19 6.11
CA LEU A 261 -14.25 -35.10 5.05
C LEU A 261 -14.04 -36.52 4.51
N PRO A 262 -13.85 -36.72 3.19
CA PRO A 262 -13.38 -38.00 2.70
C PRO A 262 -12.02 -38.30 3.34
N ASP A 263 -11.90 -39.50 3.91
CA ASP A 263 -10.67 -40.08 4.44
C ASP A 263 -9.63 -40.14 3.30
N PRO A 264 -8.44 -39.52 3.44
CA PRO A 264 -7.43 -39.56 2.41
C PRO A 264 -6.81 -40.96 2.38
N GLY A 265 -7.04 -41.71 1.30
CA GLY A 265 -6.28 -42.93 1.02
C GLY A 265 -4.84 -42.61 0.65
N GLY A 266 -4.01 -42.28 1.64
CA GLY A 266 -2.59 -41.92 1.49
C GLY A 266 -1.71 -42.71 2.44
N THR A 267 -0.68 -43.38 1.90
CA THR A 267 0.29 -44.18 2.65
C THR A 267 1.19 -43.32 3.53
N ALA A 268 1.45 -43.75 4.75
CA ALA A 268 2.27 -43.08 5.74
C ALA A 268 3.66 -42.69 5.18
N GLY A 269 3.89 -41.39 5.00
CA GLY A 269 5.17 -40.82 4.55
C GLY A 269 5.07 -39.41 3.97
N GLU A 270 3.90 -38.99 3.48
CA GLU A 270 3.67 -37.64 2.95
C GLU A 270 2.90 -36.79 3.98
N VAL A 271 3.22 -35.48 4.09
CA VAL A 271 2.54 -34.56 5.01
C VAL A 271 1.12 -34.29 4.49
N ASP A 272 0.23 -35.26 4.68
CA ASP A 272 -1.18 -35.15 4.32
C ASP A 272 -1.86 -34.20 5.29
N GLY A 273 -2.26 -33.04 4.80
CA GLY A 273 -2.80 -31.97 5.63
C GLY A 273 -3.64 -30.99 4.83
N TRP A 274 -4.57 -30.35 5.52
CA TRP A 274 -5.53 -29.43 4.92
C TRP A 274 -5.23 -28.01 5.37
N VAL A 275 -5.48 -27.05 4.49
CA VAL A 275 -5.47 -25.63 4.79
C VAL A 275 -6.74 -24.99 4.25
N ARG A 276 -7.04 -23.75 4.68
CA ARG A 276 -8.19 -23.01 4.17
C ARG A 276 -7.90 -21.55 3.88
N PHE A 277 -8.61 -20.95 2.95
CA PHE A 277 -8.66 -19.50 2.79
C PHE A 277 -10.07 -19.02 2.46
N ARG A 278 -10.37 -17.75 2.75
CA ARG A 278 -11.71 -17.16 2.54
C ARG A 278 -11.84 -16.56 1.15
N ILE A 279 -13.04 -16.68 0.57
CA ILE A 279 -13.33 -16.18 -0.78
C ILE A 279 -14.47 -15.15 -0.81
N GLY A 280 -14.85 -14.59 0.36
CA GLY A 280 -16.00 -13.70 0.51
C GLY A 280 -17.34 -14.44 0.57
N ASN A 281 -18.45 -13.70 0.71
CA ASN A 281 -19.84 -14.24 0.73
C ASN A 281 -20.08 -15.38 1.73
N GLY A 282 -19.36 -15.39 2.85
CA GLY A 282 -19.45 -16.46 3.84
C GLY A 282 -18.97 -17.82 3.34
N CYS A 283 -18.10 -17.89 2.32
CA CYS A 283 -17.52 -19.12 1.80
C CYS A 283 -16.00 -19.19 2.02
N ALA A 284 -15.47 -20.42 2.04
CA ALA A 284 -14.05 -20.72 2.11
C ALA A 284 -13.68 -21.83 1.13
N VAL A 285 -12.42 -21.82 0.68
CA VAL A 285 -11.80 -22.95 0.00
C VAL A 285 -10.99 -23.74 1.03
N VAL A 286 -11.17 -25.05 1.04
CA VAL A 286 -10.40 -26.01 1.83
C VAL A 286 -9.57 -26.83 0.85
N LEU A 287 -8.25 -26.82 1.01
CA LEU A 287 -7.28 -27.40 0.07
C LEU A 287 -6.41 -28.42 0.79
N SER A 288 -6.28 -29.60 0.20
CA SER A 288 -5.35 -30.64 0.65
C SER A 288 -3.97 -30.45 0.02
N SER A 289 -2.91 -30.81 0.75
CA SER A 289 -1.53 -30.90 0.25
C SER A 289 -1.38 -31.90 -0.91
N ALA A 290 -2.31 -32.84 -1.07
CA ALA A 290 -2.35 -33.83 -2.14
C ALA A 290 -3.02 -33.34 -3.44
N GLY A 291 -3.68 -32.18 -3.45
CA GLY A 291 -4.35 -31.68 -4.67
C GLY A 291 -5.82 -31.29 -4.53
N PRO A 292 -6.71 -32.08 -3.93
CA PRO A 292 -8.14 -31.79 -4.01
C PRO A 292 -8.53 -30.54 -3.20
N ALA A 293 -9.43 -29.74 -3.77
CA ALA A 293 -9.96 -28.54 -3.15
C ALA A 293 -11.49 -28.53 -3.12
N TYR A 294 -12.06 -27.99 -2.05
CA TYR A 294 -13.49 -27.91 -1.82
C TYR A 294 -13.91 -26.50 -1.47
N VAL A 295 -14.96 -26.00 -2.13
CA VAL A 295 -15.65 -24.79 -1.68
C VAL A 295 -16.74 -25.18 -0.69
N VAL A 296 -16.67 -24.59 0.50
CA VAL A 296 -17.59 -24.84 1.62
C VAL A 296 -18.10 -23.53 2.21
N ALA A 297 -19.23 -23.58 2.91
CA ALA A 297 -19.65 -22.46 3.75
C ALA A 297 -18.60 -22.24 4.86
N ALA A 298 -18.27 -20.98 5.16
CA ALA A 298 -17.19 -20.62 6.08
C ALA A 298 -17.44 -21.13 7.51
N GLY A 299 -18.70 -21.18 7.95
CA GLY A 299 -19.09 -21.77 9.24
C GLY A 299 -19.00 -23.30 9.28
N ALA A 300 -18.97 -23.96 8.12
CA ALA A 300 -18.79 -25.41 7.99
C ALA A 300 -17.35 -25.81 7.61
N ALA A 301 -16.43 -24.83 7.53
CA ALA A 301 -15.04 -25.12 7.25
C ALA A 301 -14.38 -25.77 8.47
N PRO A 302 -13.63 -26.86 8.30
CA PRO A 302 -12.93 -27.50 9.40
C PRO A 302 -11.91 -26.53 10.01
N PRO A 303 -11.55 -26.70 11.28
CA PRO A 303 -10.64 -25.81 11.99
C PRO A 303 -9.18 -26.11 11.60
N VAL A 304 -8.89 -26.01 10.30
CA VAL A 304 -7.56 -26.21 9.71
C VAL A 304 -6.81 -24.88 9.59
N PRO A 305 -5.46 -24.91 9.50
CA PRO A 305 -4.65 -23.70 9.33
C PRO A 305 -5.13 -22.81 8.19
N VAL A 306 -5.07 -21.49 8.41
CA VAL A 306 -5.46 -20.50 7.41
C VAL A 306 -4.26 -20.19 6.51
N LEU A 307 -4.44 -20.37 5.20
CA LEU A 307 -3.48 -19.94 4.20
C LEU A 307 -3.62 -18.42 4.04
N PRO A 308 -2.56 -17.63 4.31
CA PRO A 308 -2.65 -16.18 4.31
C PRO A 308 -2.86 -15.65 2.88
N ASP A 309 -3.46 -14.47 2.77
CA ASP A 309 -3.79 -13.78 1.51
C ASP A 309 -2.62 -13.77 0.51
N VAL A 310 -1.42 -13.54 1.02
CA VAL A 310 -0.16 -13.50 0.26
C VAL A 310 0.23 -14.80 -0.45
N ALA A 311 -0.24 -15.93 0.07
CA ALA A 311 0.09 -17.25 -0.44
C ALA A 311 -0.88 -17.71 -1.54
N TRP A 312 -2.15 -17.29 -1.49
CA TRP A 312 -3.13 -17.68 -2.49
C TRP A 312 -3.41 -16.60 -3.56
N GLN A 313 -3.17 -15.31 -3.28
CA GLN A 313 -3.38 -14.22 -4.23
C GLN A 313 -2.22 -14.08 -5.22
N ALA A 314 -2.54 -13.89 -6.50
CA ALA A 314 -1.60 -13.53 -7.55
C ALA A 314 -0.75 -12.31 -7.17
N CYS A 315 0.46 -12.26 -7.74
CA CYS A 315 1.36 -11.15 -7.48
C CYS A 315 0.88 -9.92 -8.25
N VAL A 316 0.26 -8.99 -7.52
CA VAL A 316 -0.22 -7.71 -8.05
C VAL A 316 0.86 -6.99 -8.86
N ASP A 317 2.11 -6.97 -8.36
CA ASP A 317 3.21 -6.28 -9.00
C ASP A 317 3.54 -6.87 -10.38
N LEU A 318 3.51 -8.21 -10.50
CA LEU A 318 3.70 -8.90 -11.77
C LEU A 318 2.53 -8.65 -12.74
N ASP A 319 1.30 -8.65 -12.22
CA ASP A 319 0.10 -8.42 -13.02
C ASP A 319 0.05 -6.97 -13.57
N LEU A 320 0.42 -5.97 -12.77
CA LEU A 320 0.48 -4.58 -13.22
C LEU A 320 1.51 -4.38 -14.34
N VAL A 321 2.71 -4.95 -14.20
CA VAL A 321 3.75 -4.87 -15.25
C VAL A 321 3.34 -5.65 -16.49
N ARG A 322 2.69 -6.82 -16.33
CA ARG A 322 2.20 -7.64 -17.44
C ARG A 322 1.17 -6.94 -18.32
N HIS A 323 0.40 -6.04 -17.73
CA HIS A 323 -0.65 -5.29 -18.41
C HIS A 323 -0.25 -3.84 -18.73
N ASP A 324 1.05 -3.51 -18.68
CA ASP A 324 1.60 -2.18 -18.99
C ASP A 324 0.96 -1.04 -18.15
N GLU A 325 0.41 -1.36 -16.98
CA GLU A 325 -0.17 -0.37 -16.06
C GLU A 325 0.92 0.41 -15.32
N ILE A 326 2.07 -0.23 -15.09
CA ILE A 326 3.31 0.36 -14.57
C ILE A 326 4.52 -0.28 -15.26
N GLY A 327 5.60 0.46 -15.40
CA GLY A 327 6.87 -0.09 -15.87
C GLY A 327 7.63 -0.89 -14.79
N PRO A 328 8.57 -1.77 -15.16
CA PRO A 328 9.43 -2.47 -14.21
C PRO A 328 10.19 -1.55 -13.24
N ASP A 329 10.55 -0.34 -13.68
CA ASP A 329 11.28 0.63 -12.86
C ASP A 329 10.36 1.44 -11.93
N GLU A 330 9.03 1.33 -12.06
CA GLU A 330 8.08 1.93 -11.12
C GLU A 330 7.78 1.03 -9.90
N LEU A 331 8.30 -0.21 -9.92
CA LEU A 331 8.23 -1.14 -8.81
C LEU A 331 9.14 -0.72 -7.65
N HIS A 332 8.80 -1.17 -6.45
CA HIS A 332 9.70 -1.10 -5.30
C HIS A 332 11.07 -1.72 -5.65
N PRO A 333 12.22 -1.09 -5.31
CA PRO A 333 13.55 -1.58 -5.70
C PRO A 333 13.82 -3.05 -5.38
N LEU A 334 13.53 -3.49 -4.15
CA LEU A 334 13.66 -4.90 -3.76
C LEU A 334 12.76 -5.85 -4.57
N VAL A 335 11.56 -5.43 -4.95
CA VAL A 335 10.65 -6.22 -5.81
C VAL A 335 11.18 -6.25 -7.23
N ARG A 336 11.58 -5.09 -7.75
CA ARG A 336 12.16 -4.91 -9.08
C ARG A 336 13.39 -5.79 -9.29
N ASP A 337 14.33 -5.75 -8.36
CA ASP A 337 15.57 -6.53 -8.41
C ASP A 337 15.30 -8.03 -8.23
N ALA A 338 14.30 -8.38 -7.43
CA ALA A 338 13.85 -9.76 -7.33
C ALA A 338 13.22 -10.25 -8.63
N LEU A 339 12.38 -9.48 -9.31
CA LEU A 339 11.72 -9.94 -10.54
C LEU A 339 12.62 -9.88 -11.77
N PHE A 340 13.45 -8.85 -11.87
CA PHE A 340 14.23 -8.51 -13.07
C PHE A 340 15.72 -8.27 -12.74
N PRO A 341 16.44 -9.30 -12.28
CA PRO A 341 17.80 -9.16 -11.76
C PRO A 341 18.84 -8.72 -12.81
N ALA A 342 18.57 -8.89 -14.11
CA ALA A 342 19.46 -8.44 -15.18
C ALA A 342 19.12 -7.04 -15.69
N ARG A 343 18.11 -6.37 -15.12
CA ARG A 343 17.71 -5.03 -15.53
C ARG A 343 18.71 -3.99 -14.97
N PRO A 344 19.24 -3.07 -15.79
CA PRO A 344 20.26 -2.09 -15.37
C PRO A 344 19.81 -1.27 -14.17
N GLY A 345 20.62 -1.14 -13.11
CA GLY A 345 20.28 -0.41 -11.89
C GLY A 345 20.06 1.08 -12.12
N VAL A 346 18.84 1.47 -12.47
CA VAL A 346 18.34 2.84 -12.45
C VAL A 346 17.54 3.06 -11.18
N ALA A 347 17.36 4.31 -10.76
CA ALA A 347 16.53 4.61 -9.61
C ALA A 347 15.09 4.14 -9.86
N SER A 348 14.64 3.18 -9.06
CA SER A 348 13.34 2.53 -9.18
C SER A 348 12.40 2.92 -8.05
N GLY A 349 11.11 2.79 -8.29
CA GLY A 349 10.05 3.12 -7.37
C GLY A 349 8.99 3.99 -8.05
N PRO A 350 7.89 4.26 -7.35
CA PRO A 350 6.80 5.05 -7.92
C PRO A 350 7.25 6.39 -8.49
N PRO A 351 6.56 6.92 -9.50
CA PRO A 351 6.97 8.16 -10.14
C PRO A 351 6.97 9.32 -9.14
N GLU A 352 7.97 10.19 -9.24
CA GLU A 352 8.05 11.37 -8.39
C GLU A 352 6.83 12.29 -8.58
N PRO A 353 6.37 12.96 -7.50
CA PRO A 353 5.37 14.02 -7.61
C PRO A 353 5.81 15.07 -8.63
N ARG A 354 4.90 15.48 -9.52
CA ARG A 354 5.16 16.64 -10.36
C ARG A 354 5.13 17.90 -9.48
N ARG A 355 6.21 18.70 -9.54
CA ARG A 355 6.25 20.00 -8.86
C ARG A 355 5.04 20.85 -9.28
N PRO A 356 4.29 21.44 -8.33
CA PRO A 356 3.20 22.36 -8.66
C PRO A 356 3.71 23.49 -9.57
N GLY A 357 3.10 23.63 -10.74
CA GLY A 357 3.42 24.68 -11.69
C GLY A 357 2.46 25.87 -11.56
N PRO A 358 2.84 27.05 -12.09
CA PRO A 358 1.94 28.20 -12.11
C PRO A 358 0.69 27.88 -12.93
N VAL A 359 -0.48 28.24 -12.41
CA VAL A 359 -1.76 28.03 -13.09
C VAL A 359 -2.16 29.32 -13.77
N ARG A 360 -2.39 29.26 -15.09
CA ARG A 360 -2.82 30.43 -15.86
C ARG A 360 -4.33 30.41 -16.07
N VAL A 361 -4.96 31.56 -15.88
CA VAL A 361 -6.39 31.79 -16.10
C VAL A 361 -6.55 32.93 -17.09
N ARG A 362 -7.49 32.79 -18.02
CA ARG A 362 -7.86 33.88 -18.94
C ARG A 362 -8.84 34.80 -18.24
N CYS A 363 -8.46 36.05 -18.01
CA CYS A 363 -9.29 37.04 -17.33
C CYS A 363 -10.34 37.65 -18.27
N THR A 364 -11.28 38.43 -17.74
CA THR A 364 -12.37 39.07 -18.50
C THR A 364 -11.83 40.01 -19.59
N GLY A 365 -10.67 40.63 -19.36
CA GLY A 365 -9.97 41.47 -20.35
C GLY A 365 -9.23 40.71 -21.45
N GLY A 366 -9.32 39.37 -21.50
CA GLY A 366 -8.67 38.53 -22.50
C GLY A 366 -7.22 38.16 -22.20
N GLU A 367 -6.57 38.87 -21.27
CA GLU A 367 -5.21 38.62 -20.79
C GLU A 367 -5.10 37.31 -19.98
N SER A 368 -3.92 36.69 -20.01
CA SER A 368 -3.63 35.47 -19.26
C SER A 368 -2.88 35.80 -17.97
N HIS A 369 -3.57 35.68 -16.83
CA HIS A 369 -3.00 35.92 -15.52
C HIS A 369 -2.49 34.62 -14.91
N ALA A 370 -1.29 34.65 -14.31
CA ALA A 370 -0.77 33.54 -13.52
C ALA A 370 -1.24 33.65 -12.07
N LEU A 371 -1.79 32.57 -11.54
CA LEU A 371 -2.03 32.38 -10.11
C LEU A 371 -0.74 31.91 -9.45
N ALA A 372 -0.47 32.43 -8.25
CA ALA A 372 0.71 32.11 -7.46
C ALA A 372 0.31 31.58 -6.09
N VAL A 373 1.23 30.90 -5.41
CA VAL A 373 1.07 30.53 -3.99
C VAL A 373 1.97 31.41 -3.15
N ARG A 374 1.40 32.10 -2.16
CA ARG A 374 2.09 32.94 -1.19
C ARG A 374 1.61 32.54 0.20
N GLU A 375 2.54 32.25 1.11
CA GLU A 375 2.22 31.82 2.49
C GLU A 375 1.21 30.65 2.52
N GLY A 376 1.38 29.68 1.61
CA GLY A 376 0.49 28.54 1.48
C GLY A 376 -0.90 28.85 0.90
N ARG A 377 -1.19 30.07 0.46
CA ARG A 377 -2.49 30.46 -0.11
C ARG A 377 -2.39 30.80 -1.59
N LEU A 378 -3.42 30.41 -2.35
CA LEU A 378 -3.54 30.77 -3.76
C LEU A 378 -3.92 32.25 -3.88
N VAL A 379 -3.14 33.01 -4.64
CA VAL A 379 -3.34 34.45 -4.88
C VAL A 379 -3.29 34.75 -6.38
N ALA A 380 -3.91 35.85 -6.78
CA ALA A 380 -3.85 36.40 -8.13
C ALA A 380 -3.05 37.72 -8.12
N PRO A 381 -1.73 37.70 -8.34
CA PRO A 381 -0.88 38.90 -8.24
C PRO A 381 -1.28 40.04 -9.18
N ALA A 382 -1.94 39.70 -10.30
CA ALA A 382 -2.44 40.67 -11.27
C ALA A 382 -3.60 41.53 -10.73
N HIS A 383 -4.25 41.14 -9.63
CA HIS A 383 -5.35 41.89 -9.03
C HIS A 383 -4.95 42.42 -7.64
N PRO A 384 -4.70 43.73 -7.46
CA PRO A 384 -4.41 44.31 -6.15
C PRO A 384 -5.62 44.19 -5.20
N ALA A 385 -5.36 44.21 -3.88
CA ALA A 385 -6.38 43.95 -2.86
C ALA A 385 -7.60 44.89 -2.94
N ALA A 386 -7.42 46.16 -3.33
CA ALA A 386 -8.52 47.11 -3.50
C ALA A 386 -9.47 46.72 -4.64
N GLU A 387 -8.90 46.24 -5.76
CA GLU A 387 -9.68 45.73 -6.89
C GLU A 387 -10.44 44.46 -6.51
N GLN A 388 -9.77 43.52 -5.83
CA GLN A 388 -10.41 42.29 -5.35
C GLN A 388 -11.61 42.58 -4.43
N ARG A 389 -11.47 43.54 -3.51
CA ARG A 389 -12.59 43.96 -2.63
C ARG A 389 -13.74 44.53 -3.43
N ARG A 390 -13.46 45.44 -4.37
CA ARG A 390 -14.48 46.05 -5.24
C ARG A 390 -15.24 45.00 -6.04
N GLU A 391 -14.52 44.09 -6.70
CA GLU A 391 -15.17 43.05 -7.51
C GLU A 391 -16.01 42.09 -6.67
N ARG A 392 -15.53 41.67 -5.50
CA ARG A 392 -16.32 40.83 -4.60
C ARG A 392 -17.57 41.51 -4.08
N VAL A 393 -17.54 42.83 -3.86
CA VAL A 393 -18.74 43.60 -3.51
C VAL A 393 -19.72 43.62 -4.67
N LEU A 394 -19.26 43.91 -5.89
CA LEU A 394 -20.12 43.90 -7.09
C LEU A 394 -20.75 42.53 -7.35
N ALA A 395 -19.98 41.45 -7.14
CA ALA A 395 -20.47 40.09 -7.30
C ALA A 395 -21.60 39.75 -6.33
N ARG A 396 -21.56 40.27 -5.10
CA ARG A 396 -22.65 40.10 -4.12
C ARG A 396 -23.96 40.79 -4.54
N PHE A 397 -23.87 41.81 -5.39
CA PHE A 397 -25.05 42.46 -6.01
C PHE A 397 -25.47 41.81 -7.34
N GLY A 398 -24.95 40.63 -7.67
CA GLY A 398 -25.33 39.87 -8.86
C GLY A 398 -24.45 40.11 -10.10
N GLY A 399 -23.36 40.88 -9.97
CA GLY A 399 -22.37 41.04 -11.06
C GLY A 399 -21.49 39.79 -11.25
N PRO A 400 -20.92 39.57 -12.45
CA PRO A 400 -19.95 38.49 -12.64
C PRO A 400 -18.62 38.83 -11.95
N LEU A 401 -18.04 37.84 -11.27
CA LEU A 401 -16.69 37.95 -10.70
C LEU A 401 -15.64 37.62 -11.77
N ALA A 402 -14.49 38.31 -11.80
CA ALA A 402 -13.44 37.99 -12.75
C ALA A 402 -13.02 36.51 -12.63
N PRO A 403 -12.74 35.79 -13.74
CA PRO A 403 -12.39 34.38 -13.72
C PRO A 403 -11.25 34.01 -12.76
N CYS A 404 -10.27 34.92 -12.59
CA CYS A 404 -9.19 34.76 -11.63
C CYS A 404 -9.71 34.69 -10.19
N LEU A 405 -10.53 35.65 -9.77
CA LEU A 405 -11.10 35.69 -8.42
C LEU A 405 -12.14 34.59 -8.20
N ALA A 406 -12.94 34.26 -9.22
CA ALA A 406 -13.84 33.11 -9.19
C ALA A 406 -13.07 31.79 -8.99
N THR A 407 -11.88 31.65 -9.59
CA THR A 407 -11.00 30.50 -9.37
C THR A 407 -10.45 30.46 -7.94
N LEU A 408 -10.07 31.61 -7.36
CA LEU A 408 -9.62 31.68 -5.97
C LEU A 408 -10.75 31.25 -5.00
N ASP A 409 -11.96 31.78 -5.22
CA ASP A 409 -13.11 31.50 -4.38
C ASP A 409 -13.57 30.03 -4.55
N ALA A 410 -13.54 29.48 -5.76
CA ALA A 410 -13.83 28.07 -6.02
C ALA A 410 -12.80 27.12 -5.38
N TRP A 411 -11.52 27.50 -5.39
CA TRP A 411 -10.48 26.75 -4.70
C TRP A 411 -10.66 26.78 -3.18
N ALA A 412 -10.89 27.96 -2.59
CA ALA A 412 -11.01 28.15 -1.16
C ALA A 412 -12.28 27.53 -0.57
N SER A 413 -13.40 27.55 -1.30
CA SER A 413 -14.65 26.91 -0.89
C SER A 413 -14.68 25.41 -1.20
N GLY A 414 -13.87 24.95 -2.14
CA GLY A 414 -13.95 23.59 -2.69
C GLY A 414 -15.12 23.39 -3.66
N ALA A 415 -16.00 24.39 -3.81
CA ALA A 415 -17.19 24.37 -4.65
C ALA A 415 -16.93 25.04 -6.01
N GLY A 416 -17.58 24.54 -7.05
CA GLY A 416 -17.45 25.09 -8.40
C GLY A 416 -16.26 24.55 -9.19
N ARG A 417 -16.05 25.12 -10.39
CA ARG A 417 -15.06 24.64 -11.36
C ARG A 417 -13.75 25.41 -11.21
N VAL A 418 -12.66 24.67 -11.09
CA VAL A 418 -11.30 25.21 -11.16
C VAL A 418 -10.60 24.74 -12.45
N PRO A 419 -9.58 25.46 -12.94
CA PRO A 419 -8.73 25.00 -14.05
C PRO A 419 -8.20 23.58 -13.84
N TYR A 420 -8.02 22.85 -14.95
CA TYR A 420 -7.59 21.44 -14.94
C TYR A 420 -6.33 21.19 -14.10
N GLU A 421 -5.33 22.06 -14.21
CA GLU A 421 -4.07 21.91 -13.46
C GLU A 421 -4.29 22.04 -11.93
N LEU A 422 -5.16 22.94 -11.46
CA LEU A 422 -5.54 23.00 -10.03
C LEU A 422 -6.35 21.77 -9.63
N ALA A 423 -7.31 21.34 -10.45
CA ALA A 423 -8.07 20.13 -10.18
C ALA A 423 -7.16 18.91 -10.03
N ARG A 424 -6.12 18.78 -10.88
CA ARG A 424 -5.11 17.73 -10.79
C ARG A 424 -4.28 17.85 -9.52
N GLN A 425 -3.81 19.04 -9.16
CA GLN A 425 -3.05 19.28 -7.92
C GLN A 425 -3.87 18.91 -6.68
N ARG A 426 -5.15 19.29 -6.63
CA ARG A 426 -6.09 18.89 -5.58
C ARG A 426 -6.24 17.38 -5.54
N TYR A 427 -6.48 16.75 -6.69
CA TYR A 427 -6.63 15.29 -6.76
C TYR A 427 -5.38 14.55 -6.25
N ASP A 428 -4.17 14.95 -6.68
CA ASP A 428 -2.91 14.34 -6.21
C ASP A 428 -2.73 14.51 -4.70
N ALA A 429 -3.05 15.68 -4.14
CA ALA A 429 -3.02 15.92 -2.70
C ALA A 429 -4.01 15.01 -1.94
N LEU A 430 -5.24 14.86 -2.45
CA LEU A 430 -6.26 14.01 -1.82
C LEU A 430 -5.92 12.53 -1.88
N GLU A 431 -5.29 12.05 -2.96
CA GLU A 431 -4.78 10.68 -3.02
C GLU A 431 -3.66 10.46 -1.99
N ARG A 432 -2.75 11.41 -1.81
CA ARG A 432 -1.71 11.34 -0.76
C ARG A 432 -2.29 11.29 0.64
N VAL A 433 -3.28 12.14 0.92
CA VAL A 433 -4.02 12.11 2.18
C VAL A 433 -4.68 10.74 2.39
N ARG A 434 -5.37 10.22 1.36
CA ARG A 434 -6.05 8.92 1.45
C ARG A 434 -5.09 7.79 1.78
N HIS A 435 -3.84 7.89 1.33
CA HIS A 435 -2.79 6.87 1.42
C HIS A 435 -1.72 7.14 2.50
N GLY A 436 -1.88 8.19 3.31
CA GLY A 436 -0.97 8.51 4.42
C GLY A 436 0.42 9.00 3.99
N ASP A 437 0.56 9.58 2.80
CA ASP A 437 1.85 10.05 2.26
C ASP A 437 2.17 11.49 2.74
N THR A 438 2.47 11.60 4.04
CA THR A 438 2.83 12.87 4.70
C THR A 438 4.04 13.53 4.05
N ASP A 439 5.12 12.76 3.84
CA ASP A 439 6.40 13.27 3.36
C ASP A 439 6.27 13.97 2.01
N THR A 440 5.53 13.36 1.08
CA THR A 440 5.34 13.98 -0.23
C THR A 440 4.34 15.12 -0.19
N LEU A 441 3.30 15.03 0.65
CA LEU A 441 2.37 16.14 0.85
C LEU A 441 3.10 17.40 1.39
N LEU A 442 3.97 17.22 2.39
CA LEU A 442 4.83 18.30 2.91
C LEU A 442 5.73 18.89 1.83
N TRP A 443 6.33 18.05 0.99
CA TRP A 443 7.13 18.54 -0.13
C TRP A 443 6.30 19.34 -1.13
N LEU A 444 5.09 18.89 -1.47
CA LEU A 444 4.20 19.62 -2.36
C LEU A 444 3.82 20.99 -1.80
N LEU A 445 3.47 21.05 -0.51
CA LEU A 445 3.15 22.30 0.18
C LEU A 445 4.33 23.29 0.12
N ARG A 446 5.54 22.82 0.44
CA ARG A 446 6.80 23.60 0.32
C ARG A 446 7.13 24.03 -1.10
N ASN A 447 6.54 23.39 -2.12
CA ASN A 447 6.83 23.64 -3.53
C ASN A 447 5.65 24.29 -4.28
N GLY A 448 4.73 24.93 -3.55
CA GLY A 448 3.68 25.76 -4.16
C GLY A 448 2.35 25.03 -4.39
N LEU A 449 2.07 23.94 -3.67
CA LEU A 449 0.70 23.48 -3.48
C LEU A 449 0.03 24.39 -2.44
N PRO A 450 -1.15 24.99 -2.71
CA PRO A 450 -1.86 25.75 -1.68
C PRO A 450 -2.27 24.83 -0.52
N ALA A 451 -2.01 25.23 0.73
CA ALA A 451 -2.44 24.52 1.94
C ALA A 451 -3.97 24.53 2.12
N THR A 452 -4.67 25.47 1.48
CA THR A 452 -6.14 25.59 1.53
C THR A 452 -6.88 24.55 0.69
N VAL A 453 -6.24 23.42 0.35
CA VAL A 453 -6.91 22.26 -0.27
C VAL A 453 -8.10 21.85 0.58
N ARG A 454 -9.23 21.62 -0.08
CA ARG A 454 -10.46 21.10 0.53
C ARG A 454 -10.61 19.62 0.25
N LEU A 455 -10.97 18.88 1.29
CA LEU A 455 -11.41 17.49 1.25
C LEU A 455 -12.79 17.39 0.59
N ALA A 456 -13.21 16.16 0.26
CA ALA A 456 -14.50 15.92 -0.39
C ALA A 456 -15.71 16.29 0.49
N ASP A 457 -15.54 16.27 1.81
CA ASP A 457 -16.54 16.65 2.82
C ASP A 457 -16.43 18.15 3.21
N GLY A 458 -15.69 18.96 2.46
CA GLY A 458 -15.45 20.38 2.75
C GLY A 458 -14.42 20.64 3.84
N GLY A 459 -13.90 19.60 4.49
CA GLY A 459 -12.85 19.73 5.50
C GLY A 459 -11.54 20.29 4.93
N THR A 460 -10.73 20.85 5.81
CA THR A 460 -9.36 21.34 5.50
C THR A 460 -8.33 20.22 5.66
N LEU A 461 -7.06 20.46 5.31
CA LEU A 461 -5.99 19.51 5.61
C LEU A 461 -5.80 19.25 7.13
N LEU A 462 -6.24 20.16 8.00
CA LEU A 462 -6.27 19.91 9.46
C LEU A 462 -7.23 18.76 9.83
N HIS A 463 -8.34 18.61 9.10
CA HIS A 463 -9.30 17.52 9.31
C HIS A 463 -8.75 16.15 8.88
N ALA A 464 -7.70 16.14 8.06
CA ALA A 464 -7.03 14.93 7.57
C ALA A 464 -5.89 14.44 8.47
N LEU A 465 -5.51 15.20 9.49
CA LEU A 465 -4.40 14.87 10.39
C LEU A 465 -4.49 13.50 11.08
N PRO A 466 -5.67 12.93 11.39
CA PRO A 466 -5.72 11.58 11.98
C PRO A 466 -5.17 10.47 11.07
N GLU A 467 -5.07 10.73 9.76
CA GLU A 467 -4.59 9.77 8.75
C GLU A 467 -3.13 10.03 8.35
N LEU A 468 -2.48 11.02 8.96
CA LEU A 468 -1.17 11.53 8.60
C LEU A 468 -0.32 11.69 9.86
N ASP A 469 1.00 11.76 9.67
CA ASP A 469 1.89 12.28 10.71
C ASP A 469 1.56 13.75 11.03
N HIS A 470 0.77 13.92 12.09
CA HIS A 470 0.31 15.23 12.54
C HIS A 470 1.41 16.05 13.21
N GLY A 471 2.47 15.41 13.74
CA GLY A 471 3.61 16.12 14.34
C GLY A 471 4.35 16.97 13.31
N ALA A 472 4.49 16.45 12.09
CA ALA A 472 5.14 17.16 10.99
C ALA A 472 4.22 18.16 10.26
N LEU A 473 2.93 17.82 10.08
CA LEU A 473 2.00 18.63 9.28
C LEU A 473 1.32 19.75 10.06
N LEU A 474 0.96 19.55 11.32
CA LEU A 474 0.19 20.54 12.08
C LEU A 474 0.88 21.91 12.14
N PRO A 475 2.19 22.02 12.48
CA PRO A 475 2.87 23.32 12.51
C PRO A 475 2.88 24.01 11.14
N ALA A 476 3.07 23.23 10.06
CA ALA A 476 3.12 23.76 8.70
C ALA A 476 1.76 24.27 8.22
N LEU A 477 0.67 23.59 8.58
CA LEU A 477 -0.69 23.99 8.19
C LEU A 477 -1.19 25.21 8.98
N VAL A 478 -0.88 25.28 10.28
CA VAL A 478 -1.19 26.46 11.12
C VAL A 478 -0.39 27.67 10.64
N ALA A 479 0.89 27.50 10.31
CA ALA A 479 1.71 28.58 9.72
C ALA A 479 1.16 29.08 8.38
N ALA A 480 0.49 28.24 7.60
CA ALA A 480 -0.22 28.62 6.37
C ALA A 480 -1.59 29.29 6.64
N GLY A 481 -1.94 29.54 7.90
CA GLY A 481 -3.16 30.22 8.31
C GLY A 481 -4.44 29.39 8.21
N LEU A 482 -4.35 28.06 8.31
CA LEU A 482 -5.53 27.21 8.52
C LEU A 482 -5.96 27.29 9.99
N SER A 483 -7.27 27.39 10.23
CA SER A 483 -7.81 27.51 11.59
C SER A 483 -8.20 26.15 12.15
N PRO A 484 -7.86 25.83 13.42
CA PRO A 484 -8.43 24.68 14.12
C PRO A 484 -9.95 24.81 14.38
N ASP A 485 -10.54 25.99 14.13
CA ASP A 485 -11.99 26.23 14.24
C ASP A 485 -12.74 26.07 12.92
N ASP A 486 -12.04 25.81 11.79
CA ASP A 486 -12.68 25.58 10.51
C ASP A 486 -13.59 24.34 10.60
N THR A 487 -14.80 24.39 10.02
CA THR A 487 -15.74 23.26 10.06
C THR A 487 -15.91 22.60 8.68
N ASP A 488 -16.07 21.27 8.66
CA ASP A 488 -16.49 20.52 7.47
C ASP A 488 -18.00 20.68 7.17
N HIS A 489 -18.51 20.03 6.11
CA HIS A 489 -19.93 20.07 5.73
C HIS A 489 -20.88 19.50 6.80
N ALA A 490 -20.39 18.70 7.73
CA ALA A 490 -21.16 18.18 8.85
C ALA A 490 -21.05 19.08 10.10
N GLY A 491 -20.42 20.26 9.97
CA GLY A 491 -20.23 21.22 11.07
C GLY A 491 -19.17 20.78 12.08
N ARG A 492 -18.29 19.84 11.71
CA ARG A 492 -17.28 19.31 12.62
C ARG A 492 -15.96 20.05 12.48
N ASP A 493 -15.33 20.36 13.61
CA ASP A 493 -13.97 20.88 13.64
C ASP A 493 -12.91 19.74 13.54
N PRO A 494 -11.62 20.06 13.27
CA PRO A 494 -10.51 19.11 13.28
C PRO A 494 -10.38 18.28 14.56
N ALA A 495 -10.65 18.84 15.74
CA ALA A 495 -10.52 18.13 17.00
C ALA A 495 -11.61 17.06 17.16
N GLN A 496 -12.84 17.37 16.80
CA GLN A 496 -13.95 16.42 16.74
C GLN A 496 -13.68 15.31 15.72
N ARG A 497 -13.04 15.62 14.57
CA ARG A 497 -12.57 14.61 13.62
C ARG A 497 -11.52 13.68 14.21
N ALA A 498 -10.58 14.21 15.00
CA ALA A 498 -9.57 13.42 15.69
C ALA A 498 -10.18 12.50 16.77
N ASP A 499 -11.17 13.01 17.54
CA ASP A 499 -11.92 12.21 18.51
C ASP A 499 -12.65 11.02 17.83
N LEU A 500 -13.33 11.29 16.70
CA LEU A 500 -14.01 10.25 15.92
C LEU A 500 -13.05 9.21 15.32
N ALA A 501 -11.82 9.62 15.03
CA ALA A 501 -10.76 8.73 14.56
C ALA A 501 -10.07 7.95 15.69
N GLY A 502 -10.42 8.23 16.96
CA GLY A 502 -9.82 7.59 18.13
C GLY A 502 -8.44 8.12 18.49
N ASP A 503 -8.11 9.37 18.13
CA ASP A 503 -6.85 10.04 18.48
C ASP A 503 -7.09 11.20 19.46
N PRO A 504 -7.32 10.90 20.76
CA PRO A 504 -7.59 11.93 21.76
C PRO A 504 -6.37 12.83 22.04
N ALA A 505 -5.16 12.36 21.74
CA ALA A 505 -3.94 13.16 21.91
C ALA A 505 -3.89 14.28 20.86
N LEU A 506 -4.18 13.95 19.60
CA LEU A 506 -4.33 14.96 18.54
C LEU A 506 -5.52 15.89 18.81
N ALA A 507 -6.65 15.37 19.28
CA ALA A 507 -7.80 16.22 19.63
C ALA A 507 -7.47 17.22 20.74
N ALA A 508 -6.77 16.78 21.79
CA ALA A 508 -6.31 17.66 22.85
C ALA A 508 -5.35 18.73 22.33
N LEU A 509 -4.40 18.35 21.45
CA LEU A 509 -3.47 19.28 20.81
C LEU A 509 -4.19 20.34 19.97
N LEU A 510 -5.20 19.95 19.18
CA LEU A 510 -5.98 20.87 18.34
C LEU A 510 -6.87 21.82 19.15
N ARG A 511 -7.26 21.44 20.37
CA ARG A 511 -8.02 22.30 21.30
C ARG A 511 -7.15 23.26 22.10
N THR A 512 -5.83 23.10 22.07
CA THR A 512 -4.94 24.07 22.74
C THR A 512 -4.95 25.40 21.98
N PRO A 513 -5.10 26.55 22.66
CA PRO A 513 -5.08 27.85 22.02
C PRO A 513 -3.76 28.05 21.26
N THR A 514 -3.85 28.48 20.00
CA THR A 514 -2.73 28.67 19.06
C THR A 514 -1.68 29.71 19.49
N GLY A 515 -1.82 30.33 20.66
CA GLY A 515 -0.90 31.31 21.23
C GLY A 515 0.46 30.77 21.69
N ASP A 516 0.62 29.45 21.84
CA ASP A 516 1.84 28.80 22.36
C ASP A 516 2.58 27.91 21.35
N VAL A 517 2.18 27.89 20.06
CA VAL A 517 2.98 27.21 19.03
C VAL A 517 4.10 28.16 18.60
N PRO A 518 5.38 27.91 18.96
CA PRO A 518 6.45 28.86 18.68
C PRO A 518 6.56 29.09 17.17
N ALA A 519 6.26 30.32 16.73
CA ALA A 519 6.58 30.81 15.41
C ALA A 519 8.11 30.84 15.25
N ARG A 520 8.69 29.72 14.82
CA ARG A 520 10.09 29.65 14.40
C ARG A 520 10.14 29.26 12.94
N THR A 521 10.64 30.19 12.13
CA THR A 521 11.04 30.03 10.71
C THR A 521 9.97 29.43 9.80
N ASP A 522 9.55 30.14 8.75
CA ASP A 522 8.58 29.66 7.76
C ASP A 522 8.85 28.18 7.38
N PRO A 523 8.08 27.21 7.91
CA PRO A 523 8.34 25.79 7.71
C PRO A 523 8.00 25.34 6.27
N LEU A 524 7.39 26.25 5.49
CA LEU A 524 7.03 26.11 4.09
C LEU A 524 7.92 26.95 3.16
N ALA A 525 8.91 27.69 3.67
CA ALA A 525 9.87 28.37 2.82
C ALA A 525 10.59 27.34 1.93
N PRO A 526 10.70 27.57 0.62
CA PRO A 526 11.50 26.70 -0.24
C PRO A 526 12.96 26.77 0.25
N PRO A 527 13.68 25.64 0.36
CA PRO A 527 15.11 25.70 0.68
C PRO A 527 15.83 26.52 -0.40
N ASP A 528 16.76 27.38 0.01
CA ASP A 528 17.62 28.13 -0.90
C ASP A 528 18.34 27.16 -1.85
N GLY A 529 17.94 27.19 -3.13
CA GLY A 529 18.73 26.78 -4.29
C GLY A 529 19.22 25.33 -4.43
N ALA A 530 19.10 24.45 -3.43
CA ALA A 530 19.65 23.09 -3.52
C ALA A 530 18.65 22.12 -4.18
N ASN A 531 18.98 21.67 -5.39
CA ASN A 531 18.32 20.53 -6.01
C ASN A 531 18.64 19.26 -5.21
N PHE A 532 17.70 18.32 -5.07
CA PHE A 532 17.93 17.05 -4.35
C PHE A 532 19.15 16.26 -4.88
N LEU A 533 19.50 16.48 -6.15
CA LEU A 533 20.67 15.92 -6.82
C LEU A 533 22.02 16.57 -6.41
N ASP A 534 22.01 17.74 -5.80
CA ASP A 534 23.24 18.45 -5.39
C ASP A 534 23.74 18.01 -4.01
N LEU A 535 22.90 17.32 -3.23
CA LEU A 535 23.26 16.75 -1.92
C LEU A 535 23.92 15.36 -2.01
N HIS A 536 24.01 14.76 -3.21
CA HIS A 536 24.49 13.38 -3.39
C HIS A 536 25.46 13.22 -4.57
N PRO A 537 26.72 13.71 -4.46
CA PRO A 537 27.72 13.61 -5.52
C PRO A 537 28.11 12.16 -5.90
N GLN A 538 27.86 11.16 -5.04
CA GLN A 538 28.09 9.75 -5.36
C GLN A 538 27.18 9.17 -6.46
N TRP A 539 26.14 9.90 -6.88
CA TRP A 539 25.23 9.51 -7.96
C TRP A 539 25.61 10.11 -9.33
N ARG A 540 26.70 10.90 -9.41
CA ARG A 540 27.15 11.55 -10.66
C ARG A 540 28.15 10.75 -11.51
N HIS A 541 28.60 9.57 -11.09
CA HIS A 541 29.67 8.87 -11.82
C HIS A 541 29.42 7.38 -12.05
N ARG A 542 28.87 7.06 -13.23
CA ARG A 542 29.24 5.86 -14.01
C ARG A 542 28.94 6.02 -15.51
N THR A 543 29.33 7.15 -16.09
CA THR A 543 29.50 7.28 -17.54
C THR A 543 30.82 8.02 -17.80
N HIS A 544 31.60 7.46 -18.73
CA HIS A 544 32.92 7.92 -19.21
C HIS A 544 34.17 7.59 -18.38
N ARG A 545 34.73 6.41 -18.63
CA ARG A 545 36.17 6.28 -18.97
C ARG A 545 36.31 5.25 -20.09
N GLY A 546 36.92 5.66 -21.22
CA GLY A 546 37.33 4.71 -22.25
C GLY A 546 37.25 5.16 -23.71
N ARG A 547 37.62 6.40 -24.06
CA ARG A 547 38.13 6.71 -25.40
C ARG A 547 39.27 7.72 -25.30
N ARG A 548 40.50 7.22 -25.26
CA ARG A 548 41.62 7.88 -25.91
C ARG A 548 42.02 6.99 -27.08
N ARG A 549 41.81 7.53 -28.27
CA ARG A 549 42.32 7.07 -29.57
C ARG A 549 43.81 7.47 -29.71
N PRO A 550 44.58 6.86 -30.62
CA PRO A 550 44.37 7.05 -32.07
C PRO A 550 43.37 6.09 -32.73
#